data_AF-A0A971H8Z8-F1
#
_entry.id   AF-A0A971H8Z8-F1
#
_cell.length_a   1.000
_cell.length_b   1.000
_cell.length_c   1.000
_cell.angle_alpha   90.00
_cell.angle_beta   90.00
_cell.angle_gamma   90.00
#
_symmetry.space_group_name_H-M   'P 1'
#
loop_
_entity.id
_entity.type
_entity.pdbx_description
1 polymer ?
#
loop_
_entity_poly.entity_id
_entity_poly.type
_entity_poly.pdbx_seq_one_letter_code
_entity_poly.pdbx_strand_id
1 'polypeptide(L)'
;MKGAIIGGTAFNGPLSVPCRKKVVETRYGKVLFYEQIDAEEPMLFLPRHGDASNRVPPHLVNYKANIEALRQEGVAQVIALYAVGSISSLILPGCYGLIDQFIDFTGGGRDSTFFTGKEEPVRHIPMLEPYNKRLRTLLVKKAHEKGRNISMKGTYICTNGPRLETPAEIRLFRKWGADVVGMTAATETILANEAGIDIAGLAFSINWAAGLDAEGISFVEDEILARMMTEMLSISVDVLSIPVQS
;
A
#
# COMPACT_ATOMS: atom_id res chain seq x y z
N MET A 1 -6.19 18.59 -6.67
CA MET A 1 -5.37 18.05 -5.55
C MET A 1 -4.44 16.98 -6.10
N LYS A 2 -3.14 17.08 -5.81
CA LYS A 2 -2.14 16.12 -6.29
C LYS A 2 -2.35 14.73 -5.66
N GLY A 3 -2.41 13.70 -6.51
CA GLY A 3 -2.55 12.30 -6.10
C GLY A 3 -1.24 11.52 -6.23
N ALA A 4 -1.08 10.43 -5.49
CA ALA A 4 0.05 9.53 -5.65
C ALA A 4 -0.32 8.04 -5.54
N ILE A 5 0.49 7.20 -6.16
CA ILE A 5 0.42 5.74 -6.06
C ILE A 5 1.70 5.22 -5.42
N ILE A 6 1.58 4.39 -4.38
CA ILE A 6 2.74 3.70 -3.77
C ILE A 6 2.74 2.23 -4.19
N GLY A 7 3.73 1.85 -4.99
CA GLY A 7 3.89 0.50 -5.55
C GLY A 7 4.89 -0.37 -4.78
N GLY A 8 4.54 -1.63 -4.52
CA GLY A 8 5.45 -2.62 -3.94
C GLY A 8 6.35 -3.33 -4.95
N THR A 9 6.95 -4.45 -4.54
CA THR A 9 7.91 -5.29 -5.30
C THR A 9 7.48 -5.65 -6.73
N ALA A 10 6.18 -5.73 -7.02
CA ALA A 10 5.71 -6.03 -8.36
C ALA A 10 5.73 -4.78 -9.26
N PHE A 11 5.62 -3.57 -8.69
CA PHE A 11 5.51 -2.31 -9.42
C PHE A 11 6.85 -1.57 -9.45
N ASN A 12 7.76 -1.99 -10.34
CA ASN A 12 9.11 -1.40 -10.45
C ASN A 12 9.28 -0.44 -11.65
N GLY A 13 8.20 -0.13 -12.38
CA GLY A 13 8.22 0.71 -13.59
C GLY A 13 7.22 1.86 -13.50
N PRO A 14 7.31 2.86 -14.41
CA PRO A 14 6.40 3.99 -14.42
C PRO A 14 4.95 3.52 -14.55
N LEU A 15 4.03 4.39 -14.15
CA LEU A 15 2.63 4.27 -14.52
C LEU A 15 2.52 3.97 -16.03
N SER A 16 1.38 3.44 -16.50
CA SER A 16 1.11 3.31 -17.95
C SER A 16 1.00 4.67 -18.67
N VAL A 17 1.50 5.75 -18.06
CA VAL A 17 1.60 7.11 -18.57
C VAL A 17 3.06 7.57 -18.57
N PRO A 18 3.46 8.49 -19.46
CA PRO A 18 4.81 9.05 -19.46
C PRO A 18 5.18 9.69 -18.12
N CYS A 19 6.36 9.35 -17.59
CA CYS A 19 6.86 9.88 -16.32
C CYS A 19 8.32 10.31 -16.41
N ARG A 20 8.71 11.29 -15.60
CA ARG A 20 10.11 11.67 -15.36
C ARG A 20 10.54 11.28 -13.94
N LYS A 21 11.81 10.91 -13.76
CA LYS A 21 12.38 10.70 -12.43
C LYS A 21 12.46 12.04 -11.70
N LYS A 22 12.06 12.06 -10.42
CA LYS A 22 12.15 13.21 -9.53
C LYS A 22 12.69 12.74 -8.19
N VAL A 23 13.71 13.41 -7.66
CA VAL A 23 14.27 13.10 -6.34
C VAL A 23 13.90 14.23 -5.38
N VAL A 24 13.36 13.86 -4.22
CA VAL A 24 13.00 14.77 -3.14
C VAL A 24 13.85 14.43 -1.93
N GLU A 25 14.46 15.44 -1.31
CA GLU A 25 15.27 15.30 -0.11
C GLU A 25 14.45 15.73 1.11
N THR A 26 14.32 14.83 2.08
CA THR A 26 13.62 15.08 3.34
C THR A 26 14.62 15.05 4.50
N ARG A 27 14.21 15.53 5.68
CA ARG A 27 15.00 15.35 6.92
C ARG A 27 15.26 13.88 7.29
N TYR A 28 14.51 12.95 6.69
CA TYR A 28 14.64 11.51 6.93
C TYR A 28 15.44 10.77 5.86
N GLY A 29 15.77 11.42 4.74
CA GLY A 29 16.50 10.81 3.61
C GLY A 29 15.94 11.19 2.24
N LYS A 30 16.59 10.69 1.19
CA LYS A 30 16.23 10.94 -0.21
C LYS A 30 15.20 9.93 -0.70
N VAL A 31 14.22 10.42 -1.45
CA VAL A 31 13.12 9.64 -2.03
C VAL A 31 13.08 9.86 -3.54
N LEU A 32 12.98 8.77 -4.30
CA LEU A 32 12.78 8.79 -5.74
C LEU A 32 11.29 8.62 -6.07
N PHE A 33 10.75 9.52 -6.87
CA PHE A 33 9.43 9.42 -7.50
C PHE A 33 9.56 9.32 -9.02
N TYR A 34 8.50 8.82 -9.64
CA TYR A 34 8.20 9.01 -11.04
C TYR A 34 7.01 9.98 -11.14
N GLU A 35 7.24 11.18 -11.65
CA GLU A 35 6.23 12.22 -11.80
C GLU A 35 5.65 12.19 -13.21
N GLN A 36 4.32 12.16 -13.33
CA GLN A 36 3.61 12.22 -14.61
C GLN A 36 4.01 13.47 -15.42
N ILE A 37 4.17 13.31 -16.73
CA ILE A 37 4.47 14.39 -17.67
C ILE A 37 3.14 14.84 -18.32
N ASP A 38 3.08 16.11 -18.76
CA ASP A 38 1.96 16.70 -19.51
C ASP A 38 0.61 16.71 -18.78
N ALA A 39 0.62 16.87 -17.46
CA ALA A 39 -0.57 17.06 -16.63
C ALA A 39 -0.45 18.35 -15.81
N GLU A 40 -1.54 19.13 -15.69
CA GLU A 40 -1.58 20.34 -14.85
C GLU A 40 -1.36 20.01 -13.37
N GLU A 41 -1.97 18.92 -12.90
CA GLU A 41 -1.72 18.33 -11.57
C GLU A 41 -1.09 16.94 -11.74
N PRO A 42 0.25 16.84 -11.81
CA PRO A 42 0.90 15.57 -12.13
C PRO A 42 0.82 14.58 -10.98
N MET A 43 0.37 13.35 -11.26
CA MET A 43 0.43 12.27 -10.28
C MET A 43 1.88 11.85 -9.99
N LEU A 44 2.13 11.39 -8.77
CA LEU A 44 3.40 10.78 -8.39
C LEU A 44 3.27 9.28 -8.24
N PHE A 45 4.26 8.54 -8.72
CA PHE A 45 4.44 7.13 -8.42
C PHE A 45 5.69 6.93 -7.56
N LEU A 46 5.49 6.30 -6.39
CA LEU A 46 6.53 5.99 -5.41
C LEU A 46 6.79 4.48 -5.40
N PRO A 47 7.97 4.01 -5.86
CA PRO A 47 8.39 2.64 -5.66
C PRO A 47 8.82 2.43 -4.20
N ARG A 48 7.98 1.75 -3.40
CA ARG A 48 8.18 1.54 -1.95
C ARG A 48 9.54 0.96 -1.60
N HIS A 49 10.02 0.04 -2.42
CA HIS A 49 11.27 -0.68 -2.20
C HIS A 49 12.47 -0.04 -2.89
N GLY A 50 12.35 1.18 -3.44
CA GLY A 50 13.36 1.77 -4.31
C GLY A 50 13.25 1.26 -5.75
N ASP A 51 14.16 1.73 -6.61
CA ASP A 51 14.20 1.30 -8.01
C ASP A 51 15.02 0.02 -8.20
N ALA A 52 15.14 -0.44 -9.46
CA ALA A 52 15.87 -1.65 -9.80
C ALA A 52 17.35 -1.65 -9.36
N SER A 53 17.94 -0.48 -9.11
CA SER A 53 19.35 -0.35 -8.71
C SER A 53 19.58 -0.33 -7.20
N ASN A 54 18.55 -0.05 -6.39
CA ASN A 54 18.70 0.10 -4.94
C ASN A 54 17.46 -0.42 -4.20
N ARG A 55 17.27 -1.74 -4.25
CA ARG A 55 16.12 -2.39 -3.65
C ARG A 55 16.30 -2.63 -2.14
N VAL A 56 15.33 -2.25 -1.33
CA VAL A 56 15.34 -2.49 0.13
C VAL A 56 14.23 -3.47 0.56
N PRO A 57 14.49 -4.36 1.54
CA PRO A 57 13.47 -5.23 2.11
C PRO A 57 12.46 -4.42 2.96
N PRO A 58 11.25 -4.96 3.25
CA PRO A 58 10.19 -4.22 3.96
C PRO A 58 10.62 -3.56 5.27
N HIS A 59 11.41 -4.24 6.10
CA HIS A 59 11.88 -3.71 7.39
C HIS A 59 12.93 -2.59 7.28
N LEU A 60 13.51 -2.37 6.09
CA LEU A 60 14.46 -1.28 5.81
C LEU A 60 13.87 -0.18 4.93
N VAL A 61 12.59 -0.26 4.57
CA VAL A 61 11.91 0.82 3.86
C VAL A 61 11.87 2.05 4.78
N ASN A 62 12.31 3.20 4.25
CA ASN A 62 12.25 4.46 4.98
C ASN A 62 10.88 5.11 4.84
N TYR A 63 9.89 4.58 5.57
CA TYR A 63 8.50 5.03 5.50
C TYR A 63 8.32 6.51 5.86
N LYS A 64 9.09 7.02 6.84
CA LYS A 64 9.07 8.44 7.21
C LYS A 64 9.52 9.34 6.06
N ALA A 65 10.64 9.01 5.41
CA ALA A 65 11.09 9.78 4.24
C ALA A 65 10.05 9.73 3.12
N ASN A 66 9.52 8.54 2.82
CA ASN A 66 8.51 8.34 1.78
C ASN A 66 7.28 9.23 1.98
N ILE A 67 6.66 9.18 3.17
CA ILE A 67 5.45 9.96 3.46
C ILE A 67 5.75 11.46 3.58
N GLU A 68 6.88 11.83 4.20
CA GLU A 68 7.29 13.24 4.30
C GLU A 68 7.54 13.84 2.91
N ALA A 69 8.15 13.10 1.99
CA ALA A 69 8.38 13.55 0.63
C ALA A 69 7.05 13.75 -0.13
N LEU A 70 6.07 12.85 0.06
CA LEU A 70 4.72 13.03 -0.50
C LEU A 70 4.04 14.29 0.06
N ARG A 71 4.18 14.53 1.38
CA ARG A 71 3.65 15.72 2.04
C ARG A 71 4.27 17.01 1.50
N GLN A 72 5.60 17.05 1.32
CA GLN A 72 6.31 18.20 0.75
C GLN A 72 5.91 18.47 -0.70
N GLU A 73 5.59 17.42 -1.45
CA GLU A 73 5.09 17.50 -2.83
C GLU A 73 3.62 17.94 -2.94
N GLY A 74 2.95 18.21 -1.82
CA GLY A 74 1.54 18.62 -1.80
C GLY A 74 0.56 17.51 -2.17
N VAL A 75 0.96 16.24 -2.00
CA VAL A 75 0.07 15.09 -2.22
C VAL A 75 -0.98 15.06 -1.12
N ALA A 76 -2.24 15.08 -1.51
CA ALA A 76 -3.37 15.04 -0.58
C ALA A 76 -3.98 13.64 -0.46
N GLN A 77 -3.80 12.79 -1.48
CA GLN A 77 -4.39 11.46 -1.51
C GLN A 77 -3.49 10.40 -2.17
N VAL A 78 -3.49 9.21 -1.58
CA VAL A 78 -2.63 8.08 -1.92
C VAL A 78 -3.46 6.82 -2.12
N ILE A 79 -3.15 6.08 -3.20
CA ILE A 79 -3.56 4.70 -3.35
C ILE A 79 -2.32 3.81 -3.24
N ALA A 80 -2.27 2.97 -2.22
CA ALA A 80 -1.16 2.09 -1.95
C ALA A 80 -1.48 0.65 -2.37
N LEU A 81 -0.55 0.03 -3.09
CA LEU A 81 -0.69 -1.32 -3.62
C LEU A 81 0.15 -2.31 -2.80
N TYR A 82 -0.47 -3.38 -2.33
CA TYR A 82 0.13 -4.34 -1.40
C TYR A 82 0.03 -5.78 -1.92
N ALA A 83 1.17 -6.41 -2.19
CA ALA A 83 1.23 -7.85 -2.39
C ALA A 83 1.00 -8.54 -1.04
N VAL A 84 0.10 -9.52 -1.00
CA VAL A 84 -0.27 -10.20 0.24
C VAL A 84 -0.41 -11.71 0.07
N GLY A 85 -0.33 -12.43 1.18
CA GLY A 85 -0.83 -13.80 1.30
C GLY A 85 -2.25 -13.81 1.86
N SER A 86 -3.16 -14.59 1.27
CA SER A 86 -4.53 -14.74 1.75
C SER A 86 -4.61 -15.60 3.01
N ILE A 87 -5.28 -15.11 4.06
CA ILE A 87 -5.61 -15.90 5.26
C ILE A 87 -7.06 -16.39 5.20
N SER A 88 -7.96 -15.56 4.68
CA SER A 88 -9.38 -15.85 4.48
C SER A 88 -9.75 -15.89 2.99
N SER A 89 -10.98 -16.30 2.69
CA SER A 89 -11.50 -16.33 1.32
C SER A 89 -11.99 -14.96 0.81
N LEU A 90 -11.77 -13.88 1.56
CA LEU A 90 -12.26 -12.55 1.22
C LEU A 90 -11.52 -11.93 0.02
N ILE A 91 -10.22 -12.21 -0.07
CA ILE A 91 -9.36 -11.86 -1.21
C ILE A 91 -8.63 -13.15 -1.57
N LEU A 92 -9.08 -13.86 -2.61
CA LEU A 92 -8.46 -15.12 -3.04
C LEU A 92 -7.14 -14.86 -3.78
N PRO A 93 -6.19 -15.82 -3.79
CA PRO A 93 -5.04 -15.76 -4.70
C PRO A 93 -5.48 -15.51 -6.14
N GLY A 94 -4.82 -14.57 -6.81
CA GLY A 94 -5.17 -14.16 -8.17
C GLY A 94 -6.32 -13.15 -8.24
N CYS A 95 -6.78 -12.67 -7.08
CA CYS A 95 -7.73 -11.58 -6.93
C CYS A 95 -7.13 -10.41 -6.13
N TYR A 96 -7.83 -9.28 -6.13
CA TYR A 96 -7.50 -8.11 -5.32
C TYR A 96 -8.75 -7.55 -4.63
N GLY A 97 -8.54 -6.82 -3.54
CA GLY A 97 -9.57 -6.22 -2.71
C GLY A 97 -9.04 -5.07 -1.88
N LEU A 98 -9.93 -4.39 -1.16
CA LEU A 98 -9.57 -3.28 -0.30
C LEU A 98 -9.21 -3.74 1.11
N ILE A 99 -8.28 -3.02 1.72
CA ILE A 99 -8.00 -3.08 3.15
C ILE A 99 -8.82 -1.99 3.83
N ASP A 100 -9.41 -2.32 4.98
CA ASP A 100 -10.15 -1.36 5.81
C ASP A 100 -9.66 -1.25 7.24
N GLN A 101 -8.93 -2.26 7.71
CA GLN A 101 -8.31 -2.30 9.01
C GLN A 101 -6.94 -2.96 8.94
N PHE A 102 -6.11 -2.73 9.94
CA PHE A 102 -4.84 -3.44 10.09
C PHE A 102 -4.59 -3.88 11.52
N ILE A 103 -3.79 -4.94 11.67
CA ILE A 103 -3.17 -5.38 12.91
C ILE A 103 -1.67 -5.20 12.74
N ASP A 104 -1.06 -4.34 13.55
CA ASP A 104 0.39 -4.11 13.49
C ASP A 104 1.13 -5.17 14.32
N PHE A 105 1.79 -6.09 13.63
CA PHE A 105 2.64 -7.14 14.20
C PHE A 105 4.11 -6.94 13.76
N THR A 106 4.53 -5.70 13.51
CA THR A 106 5.91 -5.37 13.13
C THR A 106 6.88 -5.35 14.31
N GLY A 107 6.37 -5.39 15.55
CA GLY A 107 7.17 -5.54 16.76
C GLY A 107 8.01 -4.30 17.13
N GLY A 108 7.67 -3.12 16.61
CA GLY A 108 8.36 -1.86 16.95
C GLY A 108 9.77 -1.71 16.34
N GLY A 109 10.18 -2.59 15.42
CA GLY A 109 11.48 -2.51 14.76
C GLY A 109 11.58 -1.42 13.68
N ARG A 110 10.56 -0.56 13.55
CA ARG A 110 10.44 0.45 12.49
C ARG A 110 10.02 1.78 13.10
N ASP A 111 10.54 2.86 12.54
CA ASP A 111 10.07 4.20 12.89
C ASP A 111 8.64 4.40 12.35
N SER A 112 7.66 4.38 13.24
CA SER A 112 6.23 4.40 12.91
C SER A 112 5.49 5.69 13.29
N THR A 113 6.20 6.75 13.70
CA THR A 113 5.60 8.05 14.02
C THR A 113 6.53 9.22 13.70
N PHE A 114 5.96 10.34 13.29
CA PHE A 114 6.62 11.64 13.22
C PHE A 114 6.63 12.35 14.60
N PHE A 115 5.67 12.04 15.48
CA PHE A 115 5.47 12.71 16.77
C PHE A 115 6.29 12.06 17.89
N THR A 116 7.62 12.13 17.76
CA THR A 116 8.56 11.50 18.70
C THR A 116 8.71 12.22 20.05
N GLY A 117 8.09 13.40 20.23
CA GLY A 117 8.27 14.24 21.42
C GLY A 117 9.58 15.01 21.47
N LYS A 118 10.47 14.85 20.47
CA LYS A 118 11.74 15.59 20.37
C LYS A 118 11.58 16.89 19.58
N GLU A 119 11.25 16.76 18.30
CA GLU A 119 11.11 17.89 17.38
C GLU A 119 9.66 18.40 17.30
N GLU A 120 8.70 17.50 17.49
CA GLU A 120 7.27 17.79 17.46
C GLU A 120 6.61 17.30 18.75
N PRO A 121 5.60 18.04 19.28
CA PRO A 121 4.88 17.63 20.46
C PRO A 121 4.17 16.29 20.22
N VAL A 122 3.97 15.53 21.29
CA VAL A 122 3.21 14.27 21.24
C VAL A 122 1.80 14.53 20.71
N ARG A 123 1.39 13.73 19.72
CA ARG A 123 0.02 13.70 19.21
C ARG A 123 -0.46 12.26 19.14
N HIS A 124 -1.72 12.05 19.46
CA HIS A 124 -2.38 10.74 19.37
C HIS A 124 -3.42 10.79 18.25
N ILE A 125 -3.05 10.31 17.06
CA ILE A 125 -3.94 10.28 15.91
C ILE A 125 -4.85 9.04 16.01
N PRO A 126 -6.19 9.21 16.01
CA PRO A 126 -7.10 8.07 16.05
C PRO A 126 -7.05 7.27 14.74
N MET A 127 -6.97 5.94 14.84
CA MET A 127 -6.97 5.01 13.70
C MET A 127 -8.29 4.23 13.60
N LEU A 128 -9.42 4.88 13.91
CA LEU A 128 -10.75 4.24 13.87
C LEU A 128 -11.12 3.83 12.43
N GLU A 129 -10.85 4.71 11.47
CA GLU A 129 -11.02 4.49 10.04
C GLU A 129 -9.70 4.85 9.33
N PRO A 130 -8.67 3.98 9.37
CA PRO A 130 -7.31 4.33 8.93
C PRO A 130 -7.19 4.50 7.41
N TYR A 131 -8.19 4.04 6.66
CA TYR A 131 -8.26 4.17 5.21
C TYR A 131 -9.47 5.02 4.79
N ASN A 132 -9.23 6.01 3.94
CA ASN A 132 -10.22 6.99 3.53
C ASN A 132 -11.42 6.35 2.82
N LYS A 133 -12.61 6.59 3.37
CA LYS A 133 -13.88 6.01 2.90
C LYS A 133 -14.26 6.43 1.48
N ARG A 134 -14.00 7.69 1.09
CA ARG A 134 -14.28 8.20 -0.26
C ARG A 134 -13.42 7.45 -1.28
N LEU A 135 -12.11 7.38 -1.08
CA LEU A 135 -11.19 6.69 -1.97
C LEU A 135 -11.57 5.21 -2.13
N ARG A 136 -11.86 4.52 -1.02
CA ARG A 136 -12.33 3.13 -1.02
C ARG A 136 -13.63 2.95 -1.83
N THR A 137 -14.59 3.85 -1.66
CA THR A 137 -15.86 3.80 -2.42
C THR A 137 -15.62 4.00 -3.92
N LEU A 138 -14.77 4.95 -4.30
CA LEU A 138 -14.42 5.21 -5.70
C LEU A 138 -13.68 4.02 -6.33
N LEU A 139 -12.75 3.41 -5.60
CA LEU A 139 -12.02 2.21 -6.04
C LEU A 139 -12.96 1.05 -6.37
N VAL A 140 -13.96 0.79 -5.52
CA VAL A 140 -14.96 -0.25 -5.75
C VAL A 140 -15.80 0.07 -6.99
N LYS A 141 -16.25 1.31 -7.11
CA LYS A 141 -17.02 1.77 -8.28
C LYS A 141 -16.22 1.56 -9.57
N LYS A 142 -14.95 2.00 -9.60
CA LYS A 142 -14.07 1.87 -10.76
C LYS A 142 -13.69 0.42 -11.08
N ALA A 143 -13.52 -0.43 -10.06
CA ALA A 143 -13.35 -1.87 -10.27
C ALA A 143 -14.61 -2.49 -10.91
N HIS A 144 -15.79 -2.16 -10.40
CA HIS A 144 -17.06 -2.66 -10.94
C HIS A 144 -17.30 -2.21 -12.39
N GLU A 145 -16.99 -0.96 -12.73
CA GLU A 145 -17.04 -0.45 -14.12
C GLU A 145 -16.12 -1.25 -15.07
N LYS A 146 -15.03 -1.84 -14.56
CA LYS A 146 -14.12 -2.73 -15.30
C LYS A 146 -14.48 -4.23 -15.16
N GLY A 147 -15.69 -4.55 -14.67
CA GLY A 147 -16.18 -5.93 -14.55
C GLY A 147 -15.58 -6.71 -13.39
N ARG A 148 -15.06 -6.03 -12.36
CA ARG A 148 -14.42 -6.65 -11.19
C ARG A 148 -15.22 -6.37 -9.92
N ASN A 149 -15.66 -7.44 -9.27
CA ASN A 149 -16.26 -7.38 -7.95
C ASN A 149 -15.17 -7.58 -6.90
N ILE A 150 -14.78 -6.50 -6.23
CA ILE A 150 -13.73 -6.52 -5.22
C ILE A 150 -14.30 -6.37 -3.81
N SER A 151 -13.66 -6.99 -2.82
CA SER A 151 -14.06 -6.82 -1.42
C SER A 151 -13.84 -5.37 -0.98
N MET A 152 -14.83 -4.82 -0.25
CA MET A 152 -14.70 -3.54 0.45
C MET A 152 -14.01 -3.64 1.80
N LYS A 153 -13.82 -4.86 2.32
CA LYS A 153 -13.26 -5.13 3.63
C LYS A 153 -12.04 -6.02 3.51
N GLY A 154 -11.16 -5.94 4.49
CA GLY A 154 -9.98 -6.77 4.62
C GLY A 154 -9.15 -6.28 5.79
N THR A 155 -9.02 -7.12 6.82
CA THR A 155 -8.12 -6.86 7.93
C THR A 155 -6.72 -7.35 7.56
N TYR A 156 -5.78 -6.42 7.42
CA TYR A 156 -4.40 -6.72 7.07
C TYR A 156 -3.56 -6.95 8.34
N ILE A 157 -2.94 -8.11 8.50
CA ILE A 157 -1.90 -8.27 9.52
C ILE A 157 -0.53 -7.95 8.94
N CYS A 158 0.14 -6.96 9.54
CA CYS A 158 1.43 -6.47 9.08
C CYS A 158 2.56 -7.09 9.90
N THR A 159 3.29 -8.03 9.32
CA THR A 159 4.47 -8.64 9.95
C THR A 159 5.74 -7.87 9.60
N ASN A 160 6.81 -8.08 10.38
CA ASN A 160 8.05 -7.35 10.13
C ASN A 160 8.80 -7.84 8.87
N GLY A 161 8.68 -9.12 8.52
CA GLY A 161 9.54 -9.76 7.52
C GLY A 161 11.03 -9.81 7.94
N PRO A 162 11.94 -10.19 7.02
CA PRO A 162 11.70 -10.59 5.64
C PRO A 162 11.28 -12.07 5.50
N ARG A 163 11.37 -12.86 6.58
CA ARG A 163 10.85 -14.23 6.57
C ARG A 163 9.34 -14.21 6.34
N LEU A 164 8.85 -15.24 5.67
CA LEU A 164 7.43 -15.57 5.70
C LEU A 164 7.05 -16.12 7.07
N GLU A 165 5.75 -16.15 7.32
CA GLU A 165 5.14 -16.62 8.54
C GLU A 165 5.22 -18.15 8.65
N THR A 166 5.23 -18.66 9.87
CA THR A 166 4.98 -20.07 10.14
C THR A 166 3.48 -20.37 10.02
N PRO A 167 3.08 -21.62 9.73
CA PRO A 167 1.67 -22.01 9.77
C PRO A 167 1.02 -21.78 11.15
N ALA A 168 1.79 -21.83 12.23
CA ALA A 168 1.29 -21.53 13.57
C ALA A 168 0.92 -20.06 13.74
N GLU A 169 1.74 -19.15 13.23
CA GLU A 169 1.45 -17.71 13.19
C GLU A 169 0.21 -17.44 12.35
N ILE A 170 0.09 -18.02 11.14
CA ILE A 170 -1.10 -17.84 10.30
C ILE A 170 -2.38 -18.33 10.98
N ARG A 171 -2.34 -19.48 11.67
CA ARG A 171 -3.49 -19.96 12.47
C ARG A 171 -3.86 -18.99 13.59
N LEU A 172 -2.88 -18.36 14.24
CA LEU A 172 -3.12 -17.33 15.26
C LEU A 172 -3.74 -16.08 14.64
N PHE A 173 -3.16 -15.58 13.55
CA PHE A 173 -3.61 -14.37 12.87
C PHE A 173 -5.05 -14.50 12.36
N ARG A 174 -5.42 -15.68 11.85
CA ARG A 174 -6.82 -15.98 11.50
C ARG A 174 -7.75 -15.86 12.71
N LYS A 175 -7.34 -16.31 13.90
CA LYS A 175 -8.14 -16.18 15.13
C LYS A 175 -8.24 -14.73 15.61
N TRP A 176 -7.26 -13.89 15.29
CA TRP A 176 -7.32 -12.43 15.53
C TRP A 176 -8.17 -11.70 14.49
N GLY A 177 -8.73 -12.39 13.49
CA GLY A 177 -9.60 -11.80 12.47
C GLY A 177 -8.84 -11.23 11.27
N ALA A 178 -7.57 -11.57 11.08
CA ALA A 178 -6.84 -11.17 9.88
C ALA A 178 -7.36 -11.91 8.63
N ASP A 179 -7.52 -11.17 7.54
CA ASP A 179 -7.96 -11.67 6.23
C ASP A 179 -6.78 -11.88 5.27
N VAL A 180 -5.75 -11.04 5.39
CA VAL A 180 -4.55 -11.09 4.57
C VAL A 180 -3.32 -10.76 5.41
N VAL A 181 -2.17 -11.27 5.02
CA VAL A 181 -0.87 -10.97 5.63
C VAL A 181 0.05 -10.29 4.62
N GLY A 182 0.79 -9.30 5.09
CA GLY A 182 1.92 -8.76 4.37
C GLY A 182 2.83 -7.97 5.30
N MET A 183 3.74 -7.17 4.74
CA MET A 183 4.84 -6.59 5.51
C MET A 183 4.92 -5.07 5.48
N THR A 184 3.99 -4.35 4.83
CA THR A 184 4.22 -2.94 4.47
C THR A 184 3.09 -1.97 4.81
N ALA A 185 1.85 -2.42 4.97
CA ALA A 185 0.69 -1.50 5.02
C ALA A 185 0.61 -0.67 6.32
N ALA A 186 0.85 -1.27 7.50
CA ALA A 186 0.56 -0.62 8.78
C ALA A 186 1.37 0.67 8.99
N THR A 187 2.70 0.60 8.97
CA THR A 187 3.59 1.75 9.18
C THR A 187 3.33 2.87 8.17
N GLU A 188 3.10 2.52 6.91
CA GLU A 188 2.79 3.47 5.84
C GLU A 188 1.46 4.19 6.06
N THR A 189 0.43 3.44 6.46
CA THR A 189 -0.92 3.96 6.74
C THR A 189 -0.90 4.87 7.96
N ILE A 190 -0.18 4.49 9.02
CA ILE A 190 -0.03 5.29 10.24
C ILE A 190 0.56 6.66 9.90
N LEU A 191 1.72 6.66 9.22
CA LEU A 191 2.42 7.89 8.87
C LEU A 191 1.62 8.77 7.90
N ALA A 192 0.91 8.18 6.94
CA ALA A 192 0.04 8.93 6.02
C ALA A 192 -1.06 9.69 6.78
N ASN A 193 -1.72 9.04 7.75
CA ASN A 193 -2.72 9.68 8.61
C ASN A 193 -2.09 10.77 9.50
N GLU A 194 -0.90 10.55 10.07
CA GLU A 194 -0.18 11.59 10.81
C GLU A 194 0.19 12.81 9.94
N ALA A 195 0.50 12.59 8.67
CA ALA A 195 0.80 13.63 7.69
C ALA A 195 -0.44 14.34 7.12
N GLY A 196 -1.65 13.89 7.46
CA GLY A 196 -2.91 14.42 6.90
C GLY A 196 -3.15 14.04 5.44
N ILE A 197 -2.60 12.91 4.99
CA ILE A 197 -2.76 12.39 3.63
C ILE A 197 -3.83 11.29 3.64
N ASP A 198 -4.87 11.47 2.82
CA ASP A 198 -5.90 10.46 2.64
C ASP A 198 -5.34 9.22 1.95
N ILE A 199 -5.39 8.05 2.58
CA ILE A 199 -4.84 6.81 2.02
C ILE A 199 -5.92 5.74 1.82
N ALA A 200 -5.84 5.00 0.72
CA ALA A 200 -6.56 3.74 0.51
C ALA A 200 -5.59 2.61 0.15
N GLY A 201 -5.83 1.41 0.68
CA GLY A 201 -5.03 0.22 0.42
C GLY A 201 -5.72 -0.79 -0.50
N LEU A 202 -5.09 -1.11 -1.62
CA LEU A 202 -5.46 -2.24 -2.48
C LEU A 202 -4.51 -3.41 -2.21
N ALA A 203 -5.05 -4.49 -1.66
CA ALA A 203 -4.33 -5.75 -1.48
C ALA A 203 -4.58 -6.67 -2.67
N PHE A 204 -3.52 -7.20 -3.27
CA PHE A 204 -3.60 -8.24 -4.30
C PHE A 204 -2.91 -9.49 -3.80
N SER A 205 -3.66 -10.60 -3.81
CA SER A 205 -3.15 -11.85 -3.26
C SER A 205 -2.34 -12.60 -4.30
N ILE A 206 -1.08 -12.88 -3.95
CA ILE A 206 -0.15 -13.63 -4.80
C ILE A 206 -0.02 -15.09 -4.39
N ASN A 207 -0.57 -15.48 -3.23
CA ASN A 207 -0.53 -16.85 -2.70
C ASN A 207 -1.49 -17.01 -1.51
N TRP A 208 -1.80 -18.26 -1.15
CA TRP A 208 -2.32 -18.55 0.19
C TRP A 208 -1.23 -18.36 1.24
N ALA A 209 -1.58 -17.81 2.40
CA ALA A 209 -0.66 -17.67 3.51
C ALA A 209 -0.15 -19.04 3.98
N ALA A 210 1.05 -19.06 4.58
CA ALA A 210 1.79 -20.28 4.88
C ALA A 210 0.95 -21.36 5.56
N GLY A 211 0.91 -22.55 4.97
CA GLY A 211 0.22 -23.73 5.51
C GLY A 211 -1.30 -23.74 5.31
N LEU A 212 -1.85 -22.85 4.48
CA LEU A 212 -3.26 -22.91 4.03
C LEU A 212 -3.41 -23.56 2.66
N ASP A 213 -2.32 -23.65 1.89
CA ASP A 213 -2.27 -24.43 0.65
C ASP A 213 -1.88 -25.88 0.96
N ALA A 214 -2.42 -26.83 0.19
CA ALA A 214 -2.05 -28.25 0.29
C ALA A 214 -0.58 -28.47 -0.08
N GLU A 215 -0.03 -27.63 -0.95
CA GLU A 215 1.37 -27.65 -1.40
C GLU A 215 2.31 -26.80 -0.52
N GLY A 216 1.79 -26.19 0.55
CA GLY A 216 2.55 -25.32 1.45
C GLY A 216 2.53 -23.85 1.02
N ILE A 217 3.30 -23.48 -0.01
CA ILE A 217 3.35 -22.12 -0.58
C ILE A 217 3.45 -22.21 -2.11
N SER A 218 2.35 -21.89 -2.78
CA SER A 218 2.28 -21.77 -4.25
C SER A 218 1.90 -20.35 -4.63
N PHE A 219 2.68 -19.75 -5.54
CA PHE A 219 2.45 -18.40 -6.04
C PHE A 219 1.59 -18.43 -7.31
N VAL A 220 0.79 -17.38 -7.49
CA VAL A 220 0.03 -17.17 -8.73
C VAL A 220 0.97 -17.01 -9.92
N GLU A 221 0.52 -17.45 -11.09
CA GLU A 221 1.26 -17.32 -12.34
C GLU A 221 1.52 -15.85 -12.71
N ASP A 222 2.66 -15.60 -13.36
CA ASP A 222 3.11 -14.26 -13.75
C ASP A 222 2.09 -13.51 -14.62
N GLU A 223 1.36 -14.22 -15.50
CA GLU A 223 0.33 -13.62 -16.36
C GLU A 223 -0.85 -13.08 -15.52
N ILE A 224 -1.28 -13.84 -14.51
CA ILE A 224 -2.35 -13.42 -13.59
C ILE A 224 -1.88 -12.21 -12.78
N LEU A 225 -0.64 -12.25 -12.29
CA LEU A 225 -0.04 -11.13 -11.56
C LEU A 225 0.02 -9.86 -12.42
N ALA A 226 0.53 -9.95 -13.64
CA ALA A 226 0.64 -8.83 -14.57
C ALA A 226 -0.73 -8.23 -14.90
N ARG A 227 -1.75 -9.08 -15.10
CA ARG A 227 -3.14 -8.65 -15.32
C ARG A 227 -3.68 -7.87 -14.12
N MET A 228 -3.58 -8.42 -12.91
CA MET A 228 -4.05 -7.74 -11.69
C MET A 228 -3.37 -6.38 -11.51
N MET A 229 -2.06 -6.32 -11.73
CA MET A 229 -1.29 -5.08 -11.63
C MET A 229 -1.75 -4.02 -12.62
N THR A 230 -1.94 -4.40 -13.87
CA THR A 230 -2.39 -3.49 -14.94
C THR A 230 -3.78 -2.92 -14.61
N GLU A 231 -4.70 -3.78 -14.17
CA GLU A 231 -6.05 -3.37 -13.78
C GLU A 231 -6.03 -2.43 -12.56
N MET A 232 -5.32 -2.80 -11.49
CA MET A 232 -5.24 -1.96 -10.29
C MET A 232 -4.60 -0.60 -10.56
N LEU A 233 -3.55 -0.53 -11.39
CA LEU A 233 -2.97 0.74 -11.79
C LEU A 233 -3.96 1.59 -12.57
N SER A 234 -4.64 1.00 -13.56
CA SER A 234 -5.67 1.70 -14.33
C SER A 234 -6.79 2.23 -13.44
N ILE A 235 -7.29 1.41 -12.51
CA ILE A 235 -8.32 1.80 -11.53
C ILE A 235 -7.80 2.93 -10.63
N SER A 236 -6.56 2.84 -10.16
CA SER A 236 -5.97 3.84 -9.27
C SER A 236 -5.81 5.19 -9.96
N VAL A 237 -5.34 5.19 -11.21
CA VAL A 237 -5.24 6.39 -12.05
C VAL A 237 -6.62 7.00 -12.31
N ASP A 238 -7.62 6.17 -12.65
CA ASP A 238 -8.99 6.62 -12.88
C ASP A 238 -9.60 7.27 -11.63
N VAL A 239 -9.30 6.75 -10.43
CA VAL A 239 -9.78 7.33 -9.15
C VAL A 239 -9.08 8.64 -8.84
N LEU A 240 -7.75 8.69 -8.96
CA LEU A 240 -6.96 9.90 -8.62
C LEU A 240 -7.18 11.05 -9.60
N SER A 241 -7.67 10.75 -10.80
CA SER A 241 -8.05 11.76 -11.81
C SER A 241 -9.44 12.38 -11.54
N ILE A 242 -10.19 11.89 -10.56
CA ILE A 242 -11.49 12.47 -10.17
C ILE A 242 -11.24 13.68 -9.27
N PRO A 243 -11.69 14.88 -9.65
CA PRO A 243 -11.55 16.07 -8.82
C PRO A 243 -12.15 15.85 -7.43
N VAL A 244 -11.46 16.34 -6.41
CA VAL A 244 -11.99 16.37 -5.06
C VAL A 244 -12.94 17.55 -4.99
N GLN A 245 -14.24 17.26 -4.86
CA GLN A 245 -15.22 18.30 -4.56
C GLN A 245 -14.91 18.81 -3.15
N SER A 246 -14.60 20.10 -3.05
CA SER A 246 -14.38 20.85 -1.81
C SER A 246 -15.64 20.90 -0.95
#